data_AF-A0A1F6BSI8-F1
#
_entry.id   AF-A0A1F6BSI8-F1
#
_cell.length_a   1.000
_cell.length_b   1.000
_cell.length_c   1.000
_cell.angle_alpha   90.00
_cell.angle_beta   90.00
_cell.angle_gamma   90.00
#
_symmetry.space_group_name_H-M   'P 1'
#
loop_
_entity.id
_entity.type
_entity.pdbx_description
1 polymer ?
#
loop_
_entity_poly.entity_id
_entity_poly.type
_entity_poly.pdbx_seq_one_letter_code
_entity_poly.pdbx_strand_id
1 'polypeptide(L)'
;MALKQRKTIRSIARVGIKEDVGAVFGYVAAAIMVVAFVWYGHDIWTGSARTNPLSWWMWAIETFVGLMIYADRTRDISKWVAEAASLVGVVVVALYLAVIAIQGHVSVVFASIESIDFVSTGAAIVTFGFWIATRKKLGAGPSIWVFQVTLILVAFPLIRATLADPSVEPFWPWTLWTISFGFQTVCAWLRWDGYEPVVNPLNYAIIHCLVAVIVLLGTAS
;
A
#
# COMPACT_ATOMS: atom_id res chain seq x y z
N MET A 1 -46.26 -19.70 1.25
CA MET A 1 -45.79 -18.33 0.91
C MET A 1 -44.92 -17.69 2.01
N ALA A 2 -45.34 -17.71 3.28
CA ALA A 2 -44.63 -17.07 4.40
C ALA A 2 -43.17 -17.51 4.63
N LEU A 3 -42.83 -18.78 4.35
CA LEU A 3 -41.47 -19.29 4.56
C LEU A 3 -40.45 -18.71 3.55
N LYS A 4 -40.88 -18.48 2.29
CA LYS A 4 -40.04 -17.90 1.24
C LYS A 4 -39.74 -16.43 1.53
N GLN A 5 -40.75 -15.69 1.96
CA GLN A 5 -40.62 -14.28 2.34
C GLN A 5 -39.70 -14.09 3.57
N ARG A 6 -39.82 -14.95 4.60
CA ARG A 6 -38.89 -14.92 5.76
C ARG A 6 -37.43 -15.22 5.38
N LYS A 7 -37.19 -16.12 4.42
CA LYS A 7 -35.82 -16.41 3.93
C LYS A 7 -35.24 -15.22 3.16
N THR A 8 -36.04 -14.55 2.31
CA THR A 8 -35.60 -13.35 1.59
C THR A 8 -35.26 -12.20 2.53
N ILE A 9 -36.11 -11.90 3.52
CA ILE A 9 -35.85 -10.82 4.49
C ILE A 9 -34.56 -11.08 5.29
N ARG A 10 -34.35 -12.32 5.75
CA ARG A 10 -33.11 -12.69 6.47
C ARG A 10 -31.87 -12.59 5.58
N SER A 11 -31.99 -12.89 4.29
CA SER A 11 -30.90 -12.75 3.33
C SER A 11 -30.53 -11.27 3.14
N ILE A 12 -31.52 -10.40 2.91
CA ILE A 12 -31.31 -8.97 2.71
C ILE A 12 -30.67 -8.33 3.96
N ALA A 13 -31.19 -8.64 5.15
CA ALA A 13 -30.63 -8.10 6.40
C ALA A 13 -29.16 -8.54 6.63
N ARG A 14 -28.80 -9.79 6.27
CA ARG A 14 -27.42 -10.27 6.37
C ARG A 14 -26.48 -9.59 5.38
N VAL A 15 -26.96 -9.27 4.18
CA VAL A 15 -26.17 -8.54 3.18
C VAL A 15 -25.89 -7.12 3.68
N GLY A 16 -26.92 -6.41 4.15
CA GLY A 16 -26.76 -5.05 4.70
C GLY A 16 -25.77 -4.98 5.86
N ILE A 17 -25.86 -5.90 6.83
CA ILE A 17 -24.92 -5.93 7.96
C ILE A 17 -23.47 -6.18 7.50
N LYS A 18 -23.26 -7.10 6.54
CA LYS A 18 -21.91 -7.35 6.00
C LYS A 18 -21.34 -6.12 5.31
N GLU A 19 -22.18 -5.41 4.55
CA GLU A 19 -21.79 -4.18 3.89
C GLU A 19 -21.39 -3.11 4.90
N ASP A 20 -22.23 -2.82 5.89
CA ASP A 20 -21.95 -1.79 6.91
C ASP A 20 -20.67 -2.11 7.69
N VAL A 21 -20.52 -3.36 8.14
CA VAL A 21 -19.31 -3.82 8.84
C VAL A 21 -18.08 -3.66 7.96
N GLY A 22 -18.15 -4.06 6.68
CA GLY A 22 -17.05 -3.89 5.74
C GLY A 22 -16.66 -2.42 5.55
N ALA A 23 -17.62 -1.50 5.55
CA ALA A 23 -17.33 -0.08 5.39
C ALA A 23 -16.56 0.48 6.60
N VAL A 24 -16.91 0.04 7.82
CA VAL A 24 -16.17 0.38 9.05
C VAL A 24 -14.72 -0.05 8.94
N PHE A 25 -14.43 -1.27 8.47
CA PHE A 25 -13.06 -1.73 8.25
C PHE A 25 -12.28 -0.80 7.30
N GLY A 26 -12.91 -0.34 6.22
CA GLY A 26 -12.30 0.59 5.27
C GLY A 26 -11.95 1.95 5.86
N TYR A 27 -12.84 2.54 6.67
CA TYR A 27 -12.57 3.81 7.34
C TYR A 27 -11.53 3.68 8.45
N VAL A 28 -11.56 2.59 9.22
CA VAL A 28 -10.54 2.30 10.24
C VAL A 28 -9.17 2.12 9.59
N ALA A 29 -9.08 1.40 8.46
CA ALA A 29 -7.85 1.28 7.69
C ALA A 29 -7.29 2.66 7.33
N ALA A 30 -8.11 3.55 6.76
CA ALA A 30 -7.67 4.90 6.41
C ALA A 30 -7.19 5.72 7.62
N ALA A 31 -7.86 5.61 8.78
CA ALA A 31 -7.41 6.30 9.99
C ALA A 31 -6.04 5.78 10.48
N ILE A 32 -5.85 4.46 10.50
CA ILE A 32 -4.56 3.84 10.85
C ILE A 32 -3.48 4.27 9.86
N MET A 33 -3.79 4.30 8.56
CA MET A 33 -2.90 4.76 7.49
C MET A 33 -2.37 6.17 7.79
N VAL A 34 -3.26 7.12 8.11
CA VAL A 34 -2.88 8.51 8.43
C VAL A 34 -1.98 8.56 9.66
N VAL A 35 -2.32 7.84 10.73
CA VAL A 35 -1.51 7.80 11.96
C VAL A 35 -0.11 7.26 11.66
N ALA A 36 0.00 6.19 10.87
CA ALA A 36 1.27 5.61 10.47
C ALA A 36 2.14 6.61 9.67
N PHE A 37 1.56 7.37 8.74
CA PHE A 37 2.29 8.40 7.99
C PHE A 37 2.74 9.57 8.85
N VAL A 38 1.90 10.03 9.78
CA VAL A 38 2.28 11.09 10.73
C VAL A 38 3.45 10.62 11.60
N TRP A 39 3.38 9.39 12.10
CA TRP A 39 4.47 8.81 12.88
C TRP A 39 5.75 8.67 12.04
N TYR A 40 5.67 8.09 10.84
CA TYR A 40 6.83 7.93 9.97
C TYR A 40 7.47 9.28 9.60
N GLY A 41 6.65 10.30 9.32
CA GLY A 41 7.12 11.66 9.06
C GLY A 41 7.87 12.25 10.26
N HIS A 42 7.38 12.01 11.49
CA HIS A 42 8.10 12.36 12.71
C HIS A 42 9.45 11.63 12.80
N ASP A 43 9.49 10.33 12.49
CA ASP A 43 10.73 9.54 12.53
C ASP A 43 11.77 10.02 11.52
N ILE A 44 11.37 10.39 10.29
CA ILE A 44 12.27 11.02 9.32
C ILE A 44 12.75 12.38 9.86
N TRP A 45 11.84 13.19 10.42
CA TRP A 45 12.18 14.50 10.96
C TRP A 45 13.22 14.43 12.09
N THR A 46 13.10 13.44 12.98
CA THR A 46 14.07 13.22 14.06
C THR A 46 15.33 12.46 13.63
N GLY A 47 15.40 12.01 12.38
CA GLY A 47 16.52 11.23 11.84
C GLY A 47 16.58 9.78 12.34
N SER A 48 15.50 9.27 12.95
CA SER A 48 15.38 7.85 13.34
C SER A 48 15.07 6.96 12.14
N ALA A 49 14.46 7.51 11.09
CA ALA A 49 14.30 6.85 9.80
C ALA A 49 15.30 7.40 8.77
N ARG A 50 16.02 6.50 8.09
CA ARG A 50 16.96 6.82 7.01
C ARG A 50 16.61 6.04 5.74
N THR A 51 15.50 6.39 5.11
CA THR A 51 14.89 5.55 4.06
C THR A 51 15.51 5.71 2.66
N ASN A 52 15.18 4.80 1.74
CA ASN A 52 15.59 4.92 0.34
C ASN A 52 14.61 5.86 -0.41
N PRO A 53 15.02 7.05 -0.85
CA PRO A 53 14.11 8.03 -1.46
C PRO A 53 13.55 7.57 -2.81
N LEU A 54 14.25 6.69 -3.53
CA LEU A 54 13.77 6.14 -4.80
C LEU A 54 12.54 5.26 -4.59
N SER A 55 12.53 4.48 -3.52
CA SER A 55 11.37 3.68 -3.12
C SER A 55 10.14 4.55 -2.93
N TRP A 56 10.25 5.68 -2.23
CA TRP A 56 9.11 6.57 -1.96
C TRP A 56 8.48 7.16 -3.22
N TRP A 57 9.29 7.54 -4.20
CA TRP A 57 8.77 7.99 -5.50
C TRP A 57 8.08 6.86 -6.27
N MET A 58 8.63 5.66 -6.23
CA MET A 58 8.01 4.50 -6.85
C MET A 58 6.69 4.11 -6.17
N TRP A 59 6.65 4.09 -4.84
CA TRP A 59 5.43 3.90 -4.06
C TRP A 59 4.39 4.98 -4.40
N ALA A 60 4.79 6.25 -4.60
CA ALA A 60 3.83 7.31 -4.93
C ALA A 60 3.13 7.04 -6.27
N ILE A 61 3.90 6.62 -7.29
CA ILE A 61 3.37 6.27 -8.61
C ILE A 61 2.48 5.04 -8.51
N GLU A 62 2.95 4.00 -7.81
CA GLU A 62 2.24 2.75 -7.64
C GLU A 62 0.91 2.94 -6.90
N THR A 63 0.91 3.66 -5.78
CA THR A 63 -0.29 3.91 -4.98
C THR A 63 -1.28 4.82 -5.70
N PHE A 64 -0.80 5.77 -6.52
CA PHE A 64 -1.67 6.57 -7.39
C PHE A 64 -2.45 5.66 -8.35
N VAL A 65 -1.78 4.66 -8.91
CA VAL A 65 -2.36 3.72 -9.86
C VAL A 65 -3.28 2.73 -9.16
N GLY A 66 -2.87 2.21 -8.01
CA GLY A 66 -3.71 1.39 -7.13
C GLY A 66 -5.01 2.11 -6.80
N LEU A 67 -4.93 3.36 -6.36
CA LEU A 67 -6.10 4.21 -6.12
C LEU A 67 -6.98 4.35 -7.36
N MET A 68 -6.40 4.65 -8.54
CA MET A 68 -7.18 4.75 -9.77
C MET A 68 -7.93 3.46 -10.11
N ILE A 69 -7.28 2.30 -9.94
CA ILE A 69 -7.88 0.99 -10.18
C ILE A 69 -9.06 0.77 -9.22
N TYR A 70 -8.87 1.05 -7.93
CA TYR A 70 -9.90 0.87 -6.92
C TYR A 70 -11.06 1.84 -7.10
N ALA A 71 -10.78 3.12 -7.31
CA ALA A 71 -11.82 4.14 -7.47
C ALA A 71 -12.68 3.88 -8.71
N ASP A 72 -12.07 3.54 -9.85
CA ASP A 72 -12.77 3.28 -11.11
C ASP A 72 -13.66 2.03 -11.02
N ARG A 73 -13.17 0.96 -10.38
CA ARG A 73 -13.89 -0.31 -10.29
C ARG A 73 -14.95 -0.34 -9.21
N THR A 74 -14.71 0.30 -8.07
CA THR A 74 -15.60 0.18 -6.91
C THR A 74 -16.69 1.23 -6.87
N ARG A 75 -16.34 2.47 -7.24
CA ARG A 75 -17.16 3.67 -6.98
C ARG A 75 -17.67 3.75 -5.53
N ASP A 76 -16.92 3.17 -4.58
CA ASP A 76 -17.30 3.02 -3.18
C ASP A 76 -16.17 3.53 -2.29
N ILE A 77 -16.41 4.67 -1.64
CA ILE A 77 -15.41 5.41 -0.87
C ILE A 77 -14.74 4.53 0.17
N SER A 78 -15.49 3.70 0.90
CA SER A 78 -14.90 2.90 1.98
C SER A 78 -13.86 1.90 1.46
N LYS A 79 -13.89 1.54 0.17
CA LYS A 79 -12.95 0.60 -0.43
C LYS A 79 -11.64 1.24 -0.89
N TRP A 80 -11.65 2.54 -1.20
CA TRP A 80 -10.49 3.23 -1.77
C TRP A 80 -9.95 4.37 -0.89
N VAL A 81 -10.66 4.77 0.17
CA VAL A 81 -10.24 5.86 1.06
C VAL A 81 -8.89 5.58 1.75
N ALA A 82 -8.59 4.32 2.07
CA ALA A 82 -7.28 3.94 2.61
C ALA A 82 -6.14 4.12 1.59
N GLU A 83 -6.36 3.77 0.32
CA GLU A 83 -5.41 4.04 -0.77
C GLU A 83 -5.22 5.54 -0.99
N ALA A 84 -6.30 6.33 -0.90
CA ALA A 84 -6.21 7.78 -1.02
C ALA A 84 -5.41 8.40 0.13
N ALA A 85 -5.64 7.96 1.37
CA ALA A 85 -4.83 8.35 2.52
C ALA A 85 -3.36 7.94 2.33
N SER A 86 -3.11 6.74 1.81
CA SER A 86 -1.78 6.26 1.48
C SER A 86 -1.09 7.15 0.45
N LEU A 87 -1.75 7.45 -0.67
CA LEU A 87 -1.19 8.30 -1.73
C LEU A 87 -0.77 9.67 -1.19
N VAL A 88 -1.64 10.31 -0.40
CA VAL A 88 -1.32 11.61 0.22
C VAL A 88 -0.08 11.47 1.11
N GLY A 89 -0.04 10.45 1.98
CA GLY A 89 1.10 10.21 2.86
C GLY A 89 2.41 9.96 2.12
N VAL A 90 2.41 9.03 1.15
CA VAL A 90 3.58 8.68 0.34
C VAL A 90 4.08 9.87 -0.46
N VAL A 91 3.20 10.67 -1.07
CA VAL A 91 3.58 11.88 -1.81
C VAL A 91 4.20 12.93 -0.88
N VAL A 92 3.62 13.14 0.31
CA VAL A 92 4.19 14.06 1.31
C VAL A 92 5.59 13.61 1.73
N VAL A 93 5.78 12.32 2.02
CA VAL A 93 7.11 11.78 2.36
C VAL A 93 8.09 11.93 1.20
N ALA A 94 7.70 11.56 -0.03
CA ALA A 94 8.56 11.66 -1.20
C ALA A 94 9.00 13.12 -1.47
N LEU A 95 8.07 14.08 -1.37
CA LEU A 95 8.38 15.50 -1.50
C LEU A 95 9.29 16.00 -0.38
N TYR A 96 9.05 15.58 0.86
CA TYR A 96 9.88 15.95 2.01
C TYR A 96 11.32 15.45 1.83
N LEU A 97 11.51 14.19 1.41
CA LEU A 97 12.82 13.64 1.09
C LEU A 97 13.49 14.40 -0.06
N ALA A 98 12.74 14.80 -1.08
CA ALA A 98 13.28 15.62 -2.18
C ALA A 98 13.78 16.99 -1.70
N VAL A 99 13.07 17.65 -0.79
CA VAL A 99 13.50 18.92 -0.19
C VAL A 99 14.80 18.74 0.60
N ILE A 100 14.90 17.69 1.42
CA ILE A 100 16.12 17.35 2.17
C ILE A 100 17.30 17.11 1.23
N ALA A 101 17.08 16.42 0.10
CA ALA A 101 18.11 16.19 -0.90
C ALA A 101 18.65 17.50 -1.48
N ILE A 102 17.75 18.41 -1.88
CA ILE A 102 18.09 19.70 -2.47
C ILE A 102 18.87 20.57 -1.48
N GLN A 103 18.57 20.48 -0.20
CA GLN A 103 19.28 21.21 0.86
C GLN A 103 20.65 20.59 1.23
N GLY A 104 21.02 19.46 0.63
CA GLY A 104 22.34 18.84 0.84
C GLY A 104 22.46 17.98 2.10
N HIS A 105 21.36 17.69 2.80
CA HIS A 105 21.34 16.86 4.01
C HIS A 105 21.24 15.34 3.71
N VAL A 106 21.72 14.93 2.53
CA VAL A 106 21.55 13.57 1.97
C VAL A 106 22.13 12.48 2.87
N SER A 107 23.32 12.71 3.44
CA SER A 107 24.01 11.71 4.27
C SER A 107 23.34 11.46 5.63
N VAL A 108 22.40 12.31 6.02
CA VAL A 108 21.70 12.21 7.32
C VAL A 108 20.42 11.38 7.19
N VAL A 109 19.83 11.30 5.99
CA VAL A 109 18.44 10.81 5.82
C VAL A 109 18.29 9.68 4.81
N PHE A 110 19.27 9.44 3.92
CA PHE A 110 19.10 8.41 2.89
C PHE A 110 19.82 7.10 3.23
N ALA A 111 19.11 5.98 3.08
CA ALA A 111 19.72 4.67 2.93
C ALA A 111 20.55 4.60 1.64
N SER A 112 21.39 3.57 1.54
CA SER A 112 22.18 3.33 0.33
C SER A 112 21.27 3.08 -0.88
N ILE A 113 21.59 3.77 -1.99
CA ILE A 113 21.01 3.50 -3.30
C ILE A 113 22.06 2.74 -4.11
N GLU A 114 21.69 1.57 -4.63
CA GLU A 114 22.57 0.71 -5.41
C GLU A 114 22.13 0.62 -6.88
N SER A 115 23.04 0.20 -7.76
CA SER A 115 22.74 0.02 -9.19
C SER A 115 21.54 -0.89 -9.44
N ILE A 116 21.33 -1.91 -8.59
CA ILE A 116 20.19 -2.82 -8.69
C ILE A 116 18.84 -2.11 -8.42
N ASP A 117 18.84 -1.03 -7.63
CA ASP A 117 17.64 -0.25 -7.37
C ASP A 117 17.16 0.47 -8.63
N PHE A 118 18.09 1.01 -9.42
CA PHE A 118 17.78 1.62 -10.71
C PHE A 118 17.27 0.59 -11.72
N VAL A 119 17.82 -0.64 -11.72
CA VAL A 119 17.33 -1.72 -12.57
C VAL A 119 15.90 -2.09 -12.21
N SER A 120 15.60 -2.28 -10.92
CA SER A 120 14.24 -2.58 -10.46
C SER A 120 13.26 -1.43 -10.76
N THR A 121 13.70 -0.18 -10.60
CA THR A 121 12.92 1.01 -10.94
C THR A 121 12.61 1.07 -12.44
N GLY A 122 13.62 0.86 -13.28
CA GLY A 122 13.44 0.80 -14.73
C GLY A 122 12.46 -0.31 -15.13
N ALA A 123 12.58 -1.49 -14.53
CA ALA A 123 11.65 -2.59 -14.74
C ALA A 123 10.22 -2.22 -14.30
N ALA A 124 10.05 -1.60 -13.14
CA ALA A 124 8.75 -1.14 -12.64
C ALA A 124 8.10 -0.14 -13.62
N ILE A 125 8.86 0.83 -14.12
CA ILE A 125 8.40 1.82 -15.11
C ILE A 125 7.97 1.13 -16.40
N VAL A 126 8.73 0.15 -16.90
CA VAL A 126 8.39 -0.59 -18.12
C VAL A 126 7.11 -1.41 -17.91
N THR A 127 7.00 -2.16 -16.82
CA THR A 127 5.78 -2.93 -16.50
C THR A 127 4.58 -2.01 -16.34
N PHE A 128 4.78 -0.84 -15.72
CA PHE A 128 3.73 0.15 -15.57
C PHE A 128 3.29 0.76 -16.91
N GLY A 129 4.23 1.13 -17.78
CA GLY A 129 3.94 1.61 -19.13
C GLY A 129 3.21 0.57 -19.97
N PHE A 130 3.63 -0.70 -19.88
CA PHE A 130 2.94 -1.83 -20.50
C PHE A 130 1.50 -1.97 -19.98
N TRP A 131 1.29 -1.86 -18.67
CA TRP A 131 -0.04 -1.89 -18.07
C TRP A 131 -0.94 -0.75 -18.58
N ILE A 132 -0.44 0.50 -18.62
CA ILE A 132 -1.21 1.64 -19.16
C ILE A 132 -1.64 1.37 -20.60
N ALA A 133 -0.71 0.90 -21.44
CA ALA A 133 -0.95 0.67 -22.85
C ALA A 133 -1.98 -0.44 -23.11
N THR A 134 -2.12 -1.39 -22.18
CA THR A 134 -2.87 -2.63 -22.39
C THR A 134 -4.12 -2.77 -21.53
N ARG A 135 -4.29 -2.00 -20.45
CA ARG A 135 -5.43 -2.11 -19.49
C ARG A 135 -6.81 -2.01 -20.13
N LYS A 136 -6.97 -1.26 -21.23
CA LYS A 136 -8.24 -1.15 -21.97
C LYS A 136 -8.52 -2.34 -22.89
N LYS A 137 -7.48 -3.11 -23.26
CA LYS A 137 -7.56 -4.20 -24.25
C LYS A 137 -7.57 -5.59 -23.61
N LEU A 138 -6.77 -5.80 -22.56
CA LEU A 138 -6.60 -7.12 -21.92
C LEU A 138 -7.71 -7.48 -20.92
N GLY A 139 -8.60 -6.54 -20.62
CA GLY A 139 -9.63 -6.73 -19.60
C GLY A 139 -9.10 -6.62 -18.17
N ALA A 140 -10.03 -6.72 -17.22
CA ALA A 140 -9.78 -6.40 -15.81
C ALA A 140 -8.83 -7.40 -15.10
N GLY A 141 -8.96 -8.70 -15.38
CA GLY A 141 -8.18 -9.75 -14.70
C GLY A 141 -6.67 -9.68 -15.00
N PRO A 142 -6.23 -9.84 -16.26
CA PRO A 142 -4.81 -9.79 -16.62
C PRO A 142 -4.13 -8.46 -16.22
N SER A 143 -4.89 -7.36 -16.28
CA SER A 143 -4.42 -6.03 -15.87
C SER A 143 -4.10 -5.96 -14.37
N ILE A 144 -4.79 -6.69 -13.49
CA ILE A 144 -4.43 -6.78 -12.06
C ILE A 144 -3.12 -7.52 -11.87
N TRP A 145 -2.92 -8.64 -12.57
CA TRP A 145 -1.72 -9.46 -12.40
C TRP A 145 -0.44 -8.75 -12.84
N VAL A 146 -0.51 -8.01 -13.95
CA VAL A 146 0.60 -7.14 -14.38
C VAL A 146 0.92 -6.10 -13.30
N PHE A 147 -0.10 -5.53 -12.66
CA PHE A 147 0.09 -4.58 -11.57
C PHE A 147 0.78 -5.21 -10.35
N GLN A 148 0.50 -6.48 -10.03
CA GLN A 148 1.19 -7.19 -8.94
C GLN A 148 2.70 -7.34 -9.19
N VAL A 149 3.11 -7.50 -10.45
CA VAL A 149 4.54 -7.52 -10.80
C VAL A 149 5.17 -6.15 -10.54
N THR A 150 4.50 -5.06 -10.93
CA THR A 150 4.95 -3.70 -10.61
C THR A 150 5.10 -3.50 -9.10
N LEU A 151 4.13 -3.91 -8.30
CA LEU A 151 4.18 -3.79 -6.84
C LEU A 151 5.43 -4.44 -6.24
N ILE A 152 5.77 -5.66 -6.68
CA ILE A 152 6.97 -6.37 -6.21
C ILE A 152 8.25 -5.61 -6.60
N LEU A 153 8.33 -5.11 -7.83
CA LEU A 153 9.48 -4.36 -8.33
C LEU A 153 9.65 -3.02 -7.59
N VAL A 154 8.54 -2.36 -7.24
CA VAL A 154 8.53 -1.10 -6.47
C VAL A 154 8.99 -1.33 -5.03
N ALA A 155 8.60 -2.44 -4.40
CA ALA A 155 9.01 -2.76 -3.04
C ALA A 155 10.48 -3.17 -2.93
N PHE A 156 11.09 -3.63 -4.02
CA PHE A 156 12.42 -4.25 -4.00
C PHE A 156 13.53 -3.35 -3.41
N PRO A 157 13.72 -2.07 -3.83
CA PRO A 157 14.79 -1.24 -3.27
C PRO A 157 14.66 -0.98 -1.78
N LEU A 158 13.42 -0.88 -1.29
CA LEU A 158 13.15 -0.69 0.13
C LEU A 158 13.55 -1.97 0.88
N ILE A 159 13.00 -3.12 0.48
CA ILE A 159 13.30 -4.41 1.13
C ILE A 159 14.80 -4.68 1.13
N ARG A 160 15.50 -4.45 0.02
CA ARG A 160 16.95 -4.60 -0.07
C ARG A 160 17.67 -3.67 0.90
N ALA A 161 17.34 -2.38 0.90
CA ALA A 161 17.96 -1.41 1.80
C ALA A 161 17.73 -1.76 3.28
N THR A 162 16.50 -2.16 3.65
CA THR A 162 16.17 -2.58 5.02
C THR A 162 16.87 -3.90 5.38
N LEU A 163 17.07 -4.83 4.45
CA LEU A 163 17.86 -6.05 4.71
C LEU A 163 19.34 -5.73 4.96
N ALA A 164 19.89 -4.74 4.25
CA ALA A 164 21.29 -4.35 4.38
C ALA A 164 21.57 -3.62 5.70
N ASP A 165 20.66 -2.76 6.15
CA ASP A 165 20.71 -2.09 7.45
C ASP A 165 19.28 -1.96 8.03
N PRO A 166 18.84 -2.93 8.86
CA PRO A 166 17.49 -2.92 9.44
C PRO A 166 17.21 -1.71 10.33
N SER A 167 18.25 -1.02 10.82
CA SER A 167 18.10 0.15 11.70
C SER A 167 17.64 1.41 10.95
N VAL A 168 17.63 1.39 9.61
CA VAL A 168 17.25 2.56 8.80
C VAL A 168 15.73 2.76 8.72
N GLU A 169 14.94 1.78 9.13
CA GLU A 169 13.48 1.84 9.08
C GLU A 169 12.85 1.66 10.47
N PRO A 170 11.89 2.50 10.88
CA PRO A 170 11.22 2.38 12.17
C PRO A 170 10.17 1.25 12.17
N PHE A 171 10.14 0.42 13.21
CA PHE A 171 9.25 -0.74 13.29
C PHE A 171 7.74 -0.39 13.27
N TRP A 172 7.33 0.62 14.03
CA TRP A 172 5.91 0.87 14.31
C TRP A 172 5.10 1.31 13.07
N PRO A 173 5.58 2.24 12.23
CA PRO A 173 4.87 2.60 11.00
C PRO A 173 4.63 1.42 10.07
N TRP A 174 5.62 0.54 9.85
CA TRP A 174 5.48 -0.66 9.02
C TRP A 174 4.43 -1.64 9.59
N THR A 175 4.39 -1.79 10.90
CA THR A 175 3.36 -2.59 11.58
C THR A 175 1.96 -1.98 11.42
N LEU A 176 1.82 -0.67 11.59
CA LEU A 176 0.54 0.01 11.44
C LEU A 176 0.03 -0.05 9.99
N TRP A 177 0.89 0.13 8.99
CA TRP A 177 0.52 -0.06 7.59
C TRP A 177 0.09 -1.50 7.29
N THR A 178 0.79 -2.50 7.85
CA THR A 178 0.38 -3.92 7.75
C THR A 178 -1.04 -4.12 8.29
N ILE A 179 -1.34 -3.58 9.47
CA ILE A 179 -2.67 -3.66 10.07
C ILE A 179 -3.69 -2.93 9.20
N SER A 180 -3.39 -1.71 8.76
CA SER A 180 -4.25 -0.91 7.87
C SER A 180 -4.65 -1.70 6.62
N PHE A 181 -3.67 -2.25 5.89
CA PHE A 181 -3.94 -3.06 4.70
C PHE A 181 -4.63 -4.39 5.02
N GLY A 182 -4.42 -4.97 6.20
CA GLY A 182 -5.20 -6.09 6.71
C GLY A 182 -6.69 -5.74 6.88
N PHE A 183 -6.99 -4.59 7.48
CA PHE A 183 -8.37 -4.08 7.59
C PHE A 183 -8.96 -3.79 6.21
N GLN A 184 -8.20 -3.21 5.29
CA GLN A 184 -8.64 -2.98 3.91
C GLN A 184 -8.90 -4.29 3.17
N THR A 185 -8.10 -5.33 3.40
CA THR A 185 -8.32 -6.68 2.86
C THR A 185 -9.64 -7.25 3.35
N VAL A 186 -9.95 -7.11 4.65
CA VAL A 186 -11.24 -7.53 5.23
C VAL A 186 -12.41 -6.71 4.64
N CYS A 187 -12.24 -5.39 4.47
CA CYS A 187 -13.23 -4.54 3.80
C CYS A 187 -13.51 -5.04 2.37
N ALA A 188 -12.47 -5.29 1.58
CA ALA A 188 -12.60 -5.81 0.22
C ALA A 188 -13.30 -7.17 0.19
N TRP A 189 -12.90 -8.09 1.08
CA TRP A 189 -13.50 -9.43 1.20
C TRP A 189 -14.99 -9.40 1.56
N LEU A 190 -15.40 -8.50 2.45
CA LEU A 190 -16.79 -8.42 2.90
C LEU A 190 -17.71 -7.70 1.91
N ARG A 191 -17.16 -6.79 1.10
CA ARG A 191 -17.94 -5.89 0.20
C ARG A 191 -17.78 -6.20 -1.28
N TRP A 192 -17.05 -7.25 -1.66
CA TRP A 192 -16.84 -7.60 -3.07
C TRP A 192 -17.03 -9.09 -3.34
N ASP A 193 -17.75 -9.39 -4.42
CA ASP A 193 -17.82 -10.72 -5.02
C ASP A 193 -16.54 -11.07 -5.81
N GLY A 194 -15.86 -12.13 -5.39
CA GLY A 194 -14.64 -12.62 -6.04
C GLY A 194 -13.36 -12.21 -5.32
N TYR A 195 -12.26 -12.88 -5.65
CA TYR A 195 -10.98 -12.75 -4.93
C TYR A 195 -10.05 -11.69 -5.51
N GLU A 196 -10.21 -11.33 -6.78
CA GLU A 196 -9.34 -10.36 -7.48
C GLU A 196 -9.13 -9.04 -6.73
N PRO A 197 -10.16 -8.43 -6.11
CA PRO A 197 -10.03 -7.17 -5.37
C PRO A 197 -9.44 -7.34 -3.96
N VAL A 198 -9.19 -8.58 -3.54
CA VAL A 198 -8.55 -8.87 -2.26
C VAL A 198 -7.03 -8.94 -2.46
N VAL A 199 -6.58 -9.24 -3.68
CA VAL A 199 -5.16 -9.44 -4.02
C VAL A 199 -4.32 -8.21 -3.69
N ASN A 200 -4.79 -7.01 -4.02
CA ASN A 200 -4.00 -5.80 -3.84
C ASN A 200 -3.73 -5.45 -2.37
N PRO A 201 -4.77 -5.24 -1.51
CA PRO A 201 -4.55 -4.93 -0.11
C PRO A 201 -3.85 -6.08 0.62
N LEU A 202 -4.06 -7.33 0.19
CA LEU A 202 -3.35 -8.46 0.76
C LEU A 202 -1.83 -8.39 0.45
N ASN A 203 -1.46 -8.12 -0.80
CA ASN A 203 -0.04 -8.01 -1.16
C ASN A 203 0.62 -6.80 -0.51
N TYR A 204 -0.07 -5.68 -0.37
CA TYR A 204 0.43 -4.58 0.44
C TYR A 204 0.65 -5.02 1.90
N ALA A 205 -0.32 -5.68 2.54
CA ALA A 205 -0.16 -6.17 3.90
C ALA A 205 1.05 -7.10 4.03
N ILE A 206 1.26 -8.00 3.07
CA ILE A 206 2.41 -8.92 3.04
C ILE A 206 3.73 -8.15 2.92
N ILE A 207 3.83 -7.18 2.01
CA ILE A 207 5.06 -6.41 1.79
C ILE A 207 5.40 -5.57 3.02
N HIS A 208 4.42 -4.87 3.59
CA HIS A 208 4.65 -4.07 4.79
C HIS A 208 5.00 -4.95 6.00
N CYS A 209 4.38 -6.14 6.11
CA CYS A 209 4.69 -7.11 7.15
C CYS A 209 6.13 -7.61 7.01
N LEU A 210 6.57 -7.90 5.78
CA LEU A 210 7.94 -8.32 5.50
C LEU A 210 8.94 -7.27 5.98
N VAL A 211 8.72 -5.99 5.67
CA VAL A 211 9.59 -4.89 6.15
C VAL A 211 9.57 -4.81 7.68
N ALA A 212 8.39 -4.86 8.31
CA ALA A 212 8.27 -4.85 9.77
C ALA A 212 9.03 -6.02 10.43
N VAL A 213 8.96 -7.22 9.84
CA VAL A 213 9.68 -8.41 10.31
C VAL A 213 11.19 -8.25 10.17
N ILE A 214 11.67 -7.72 9.03
CA ILE A 214 13.11 -7.46 8.82
C ILE A 214 13.63 -6.51 9.90
N VAL A 215 12.93 -5.40 10.15
CA VAL A 215 13.30 -4.43 11.20
C VAL A 215 13.29 -5.07 12.57
N LEU A 216 12.22 -5.80 12.93
CA LEU A 216 12.09 -6.44 14.24
C LEU A 216 13.22 -7.43 14.51
N LEU A 217 13.54 -8.29 13.56
CA LEU A 217 14.58 -9.30 13.71
C LEU A 217 15.99 -8.69 13.69
N GLY A 218 16.21 -7.69 12.83
CA GLY A 218 17.53 -7.07 12.64
C GLY A 218 17.94 -6.09 13.74
N THR A 219 16.99 -5.51 14.46
CA THR A 219 17.25 -4.60 15.59
C THR A 219 17.30 -5.32 16.94
N ALA A 220 16.80 -6.55 17.01
CA ALA A 220 16.83 -7.39 18.22
C ALA A 220 18.14 -8.19 18.38
N SER A 221 18.96 -8.30 17.32
CA SER A 221 20.27 -8.98 17.28
C SER A 221 21.42 -8.04 17.61
#